data_AF-A0A5F1XQ34-F1
#
_entry.id   AF-A0A5F1XQ34-F1
#
_cell.length_a   1.000
_cell.length_b   1.000
_cell.length_c   1.000
_cell.angle_alpha   90.00
_cell.angle_beta   90.00
_cell.angle_gamma   90.00
#
_symmetry.space_group_name_H-M   'P 1'
#
loop_
_entity.id
_entity.type
_entity.pdbx_description
1 polymer ?
#
loop_
_entity_poly.entity_id
_entity_poly.type
_entity_poly.pdbx_seq_one_letter_code
_entity_poly.pdbx_strand_id
1 'polypeptide(L)'
;MNKILLILLSILLGSLLHSCNDLSPREKCLDDNGCKHRAENCLTGLAIVKGMTNIGFTGNELELAAINCNLLQSQCTLSCLEKHKY
;
A
#
# COMPACT_ATOMS: atom_id res chain seq x y z
N MET A 1 -14.83 1.66 -44.49
CA MET A 1 -14.55 0.65 -43.44
C MET A 1 -13.75 1.19 -42.25
N ASN A 2 -12.72 2.04 -42.44
CA ASN A 2 -11.88 2.54 -41.32
C ASN A 2 -12.61 3.32 -40.20
N LYS A 3 -13.70 4.05 -40.50
CA LYS A 3 -14.40 4.86 -39.50
C LYS A 3 -15.14 4.03 -38.45
N ILE A 4 -15.70 2.89 -38.85
CA ILE A 4 -16.41 1.97 -37.94
C ILE A 4 -15.40 1.27 -37.01
N LEU A 5 -14.22 0.93 -37.54
CA LEU A 5 -13.13 0.33 -36.77
C LEU A 5 -12.61 1.27 -35.68
N LEU A 6 -12.46 2.57 -35.99
CA LEU A 6 -12.05 3.59 -35.03
C LEU A 6 -13.07 3.79 -33.90
N ILE A 7 -14.37 3.76 -34.23
CA ILE A 7 -15.44 3.89 -33.23
C ILE A 7 -15.43 2.67 -32.29
N LEU A 8 -15.32 1.46 -32.83
CA LEU A 8 -15.23 0.24 -32.02
C LEU A 8 -14.01 0.25 -31.08
N LEU A 9 -12.85 0.70 -31.58
CA LEU A 9 -11.64 0.85 -30.77
C LEU A 9 -11.83 1.86 -29.64
N SER A 10 -12.50 2.99 -29.90
CA SER A 10 -12.77 4.01 -28.89
C SER A 10 -13.75 3.56 -27.80
N ILE A 11 -14.74 2.73 -28.16
CA ILE A 11 -15.68 2.15 -27.19
C ILE A 11 -14.95 1.11 -26.32
N LEU A 12 -14.07 0.30 -26.91
CA LEU A 12 -13.26 -0.69 -26.17
C LEU A 12 -12.26 -0.02 -25.22
N LEU A 13 -11.60 1.05 -25.67
CA LEU A 13 -10.71 1.84 -24.82
C LEU A 13 -11.49 2.53 -23.68
N GLY A 14 -12.68 3.04 -23.98
CA GLY A 14 -13.55 3.68 -23.00
C GLY A 14 -14.04 2.73 -21.91
N SER A 15 -14.41 1.49 -22.26
CA SER A 15 -14.82 0.47 -21.29
C SER A 15 -13.66 -0.10 -20.48
N LEU A 16 -12.47 -0.21 -21.08
CA LEU A 16 -11.24 -0.57 -20.36
C LEU A 16 -10.84 0.52 -19.33
N LEU A 17 -10.96 1.80 -19.69
CA LEU A 17 -10.66 2.93 -18.79
C LEU A 17 -11.70 3.12 -17.68
N HIS A 18 -12.98 2.82 -17.95
CA HIS A 18 -14.04 2.88 -16.93
C HIS A 18 -13.96 1.73 -15.91
N SER A 19 -13.23 0.66 -16.25
CA SER A 19 -12.98 -0.47 -15.35
C SER A 19 -11.81 -0.22 -14.38
N CYS A 20 -11.15 0.94 -14.46
CA CYS A 20 -10.02 1.27 -13.59
C CYS A 20 -10.50 1.86 -12.25
N ASN A 21 -10.67 0.96 -11.28
CA ASN A 21 -10.70 1.18 -9.83
C ASN A 21 -11.92 1.86 -9.21
N ASP A 22 -13.06 1.17 -9.29
CA ASP A 22 -14.18 1.26 -8.34
C ASP A 22 -13.83 0.60 -6.98
N LEU A 23 -12.64 0.87 -6.44
CA LEU A 23 -12.35 0.54 -5.05
C LEU A 23 -13.09 1.55 -4.17
N SER A 24 -13.89 1.04 -3.23
CA SER A 24 -14.51 1.88 -2.21
C SER A 24 -13.44 2.67 -1.45
N PRO A 25 -13.76 3.83 -0.84
CA PRO A 25 -12.80 4.60 -0.04
C PRO A 25 -12.09 3.76 1.04
N ARG A 26 -12.81 2.77 1.60
CA ARG A 26 -12.26 1.79 2.53
C ARG A 26 -11.24 0.86 1.86
N GLU A 27 -11.59 0.30 0.71
CA GLU A 27 -10.67 -0.55 -0.06
C GLU A 27 -9.45 0.24 -0.52
N LYS A 28 -9.60 1.49 -0.98
CA LYS A 28 -8.47 2.37 -1.26
C LYS A 28 -7.62 2.61 -0.01
N CYS A 29 -8.19 2.86 1.15
CA CYS A 29 -7.38 3.04 2.36
C CYS A 29 -6.56 1.79 2.75
N LEU A 30 -7.10 0.60 2.46
CA LEU A 30 -6.45 -0.69 2.71
C LEU A 30 -5.46 -1.10 1.60
N ASP A 31 -5.78 -0.78 0.35
CA ASP A 31 -5.11 -1.24 -0.89
C ASP A 31 -4.13 -0.21 -1.45
N ASP A 32 -4.38 1.08 -1.27
CA ASP A 32 -3.57 2.19 -1.80
C ASP A 32 -2.29 2.38 -0.97
N ASN A 33 -1.46 1.33 -0.92
CA ASN A 33 -0.08 1.35 -0.48
C ASN A 33 0.16 2.10 0.84
N GLY A 34 -0.84 2.20 1.71
CA GLY A 34 -0.77 3.06 2.88
C GLY A 34 -0.16 2.30 4.04
N CYS A 35 -0.93 1.37 4.60
CA CYS A 35 -0.55 0.72 5.84
C CYS A 35 0.52 -0.36 5.66
N LYS A 36 0.39 -1.19 4.63
CA LYS A 36 1.37 -2.25 4.33
C LYS A 36 2.72 -1.66 3.91
N HIS A 37 2.72 -0.70 2.99
CA HIS A 37 3.94 -0.05 2.53
C HIS A 37 4.62 0.76 3.64
N ARG A 38 3.86 1.39 4.55
CA ARG A 38 4.44 2.05 5.74
C ARG A 38 5.16 1.06 6.64
N ALA A 39 4.61 -0.14 6.83
CA ALA A 39 5.26 -1.19 7.61
C ALA A 39 6.53 -1.72 6.91
N GLU A 40 6.47 -1.92 5.59
CA GLU A 40 7.62 -2.30 4.77
C GLU A 40 8.73 -1.23 4.80
N ASN A 41 8.37 0.05 4.71
CA ASN A 41 9.31 1.17 4.81
C ASN A 41 9.90 1.31 6.22
N CYS A 42 9.13 1.00 7.26
CA CYS A 42 9.63 0.93 8.64
C CYS A 42 10.71 -0.15 8.77
N LEU A 43 10.45 -1.36 8.27
CA LEU A 43 11.42 -2.47 8.28
C LEU A 43 12.66 -2.15 7.42
N THR A 44 12.46 -1.57 6.24
CA THR A 44 13.54 -1.18 5.33
C THR A 44 14.41 -0.07 5.95
N GLY A 45 13.79 0.93 6.57
CA GLY A 45 14.48 1.99 7.30
C GLY A 45 15.32 1.45 8.45
N LEU A 46 14.80 0.45 9.19
CA LEU A 46 15.56 -0.24 10.23
C LEU A 46 16.80 -0.95 9.65
N ALA A 47 16.65 -1.65 8.52
CA ALA A 47 17.77 -2.31 7.85
C ALA A 47 18.83 -1.31 7.38
N ILE A 48 18.41 -0.14 6.87
CA ILE A 48 19.32 0.94 6.48
C ILE A 48 20.06 1.51 7.71
N VAL A 49 19.34 1.83 8.79
CA VAL A 49 19.96 2.33 10.04
C VAL A 49 20.93 1.31 10.61
N LYS A 50 20.60 0.02 10.56
CA LYS A 50 21.51 -1.07 10.95
C LYS A 50 22.75 -1.16 10.05
N GLY A 51 22.60 -0.92 8.75
CA GLY A 51 23.73 -0.90 7.82
C GLY A 51 24.62 0.34 7.98
N MET A 52 24.05 1.47 8.39
CA MET A 52 24.75 2.74 8.55
C MET A 52 25.38 2.92 9.94
N THR A 53 24.79 2.33 10.97
CA THR A 53 25.32 2.39 12.32
C THR A 53 26.14 1.12 12.56
N ASN A 54 27.41 1.23 12.96
CA ASN A 54 28.22 0.11 13.46
C ASN A 54 27.69 -0.47 14.80
N ILE A 55 26.44 -0.16 15.14
CA ILE A 55 25.77 -0.61 16.35
C ILE A 55 25.19 -1.98 16.00
N GLY A 56 25.81 -3.02 16.56
CA GLY A 56 25.27 -4.37 16.49
C GLY A 56 23.93 -4.42 17.20
N PHE A 57 22.83 -4.41 16.44
CA PHE A 57 21.52 -4.74 16.97
C PHE A 57 21.58 -6.16 17.55
N THR A 58 21.27 -6.27 18.84
CA THR A 58 21.00 -7.57 19.45
C THR A 58 19.72 -8.16 18.86
N GLY A 59 19.55 -9.49 18.91
CA GLY A 59 18.36 -10.15 18.37
C GLY A 59 17.05 -9.55 18.89
N ASN A 60 17.03 -9.16 20.17
CA ASN A 60 15.89 -8.57 20.85
C ASN A 60 15.50 -7.19 20.29
N GLU A 61 16.45 -6.36 19.89
CA GLU A 61 16.18 -5.02 19.35
C GLU A 61 15.62 -5.11 17.92
N LEU A 62 16.08 -6.09 17.14
CA LEU A 62 15.55 -6.37 15.81
C LEU A 62 14.12 -6.90 15.88
N GLU A 63 13.85 -7.79 16.84
CA GLU A 63 12.52 -8.34 17.08
C GLU A 63 11.55 -7.26 17.57
N LEU A 64 11.99 -6.40 18.52
CA LEU A 64 11.20 -5.28 19.00
C LEU A 64 10.86 -4.27 17.89
N ALA A 65 11.82 -3.98 17.01
CA ALA A 65 11.59 -3.10 15.88
C ALA A 65 10.62 -3.72 14.85
N ALA A 66 10.72 -5.03 14.59
CA ALA A 66 9.77 -5.73 13.73
C ALA A 66 8.35 -5.70 14.31
N ILE A 67 8.21 -5.91 15.63
CA ILE A 67 6.93 -5.76 16.34
C ILE A 67 6.38 -4.35 16.17
N ASN A 68 7.21 -3.32 16.31
CA ASN A 68 6.79 -1.92 16.15
C ASN A 68 6.32 -1.61 14.72
N CYS A 69 7.01 -2.11 13.69
CA CYS A 69 6.59 -1.92 12.30
C CYS A 69 5.26 -2.64 12.00
N ASN A 70 5.04 -3.83 12.56
CA ASN A 70 3.77 -4.55 12.45
C ASN A 70 2.63 -3.88 13.23
N LEU A 71 2.93 -3.28 14.38
CA LEU A 71 1.97 -2.50 15.16
C LEU A 71 1.52 -1.25 14.37
N LEU A 72 2.46 -0.59 13.68
CA LEU A 72 2.17 0.54 12.80
C LEU A 72 1.17 0.16 11.69
N GLN A 73 1.35 -1.02 11.08
CA GLN A 73 0.42 -1.55 10.09
C GLN A 73 -0.99 -1.74 10.68
N SER A 74 -1.05 -2.36 11.86
CA SER A 74 -2.30 -2.68 12.54
C SER A 74 -3.08 -1.43 12.93
N GLN A 75 -2.38 -0.42 13.49
CA GLN A 75 -2.99 0.87 13.85
C GLN A 75 -3.49 1.61 12.61
N CYS A 76 -2.70 1.66 11.55
CA CYS A 76 -3.10 2.28 10.30
C CYS A 76 -4.36 1.61 9.71
N THR A 77 -4.42 0.27 9.77
CA THR A 77 -5.59 -0.51 9.32
C THR A 77 -6.82 -0.15 10.14
N LEU A 78 -6.70 -0.13 11.48
CA LEU A 78 -7.78 0.28 12.37
C LEU A 78 -8.28 1.70 12.09
N SER A 79 -7.37 2.67 11.95
CA SER A 79 -7.74 4.05 11.62
C SER A 79 -8.43 4.16 10.25
N CYS A 80 -7.98 3.40 9.24
CA CYS A 80 -8.65 3.32 7.95
C CYS A 80 -10.08 2.78 8.08
N LEU A 81 -10.26 1.68 8.81
CA LEU A 81 -11.56 1.07 9.04
C LEU A 81 -12.51 1.98 9.81
N GLU A 82 -11.99 2.72 10.80
CA GLU A 82 -12.79 3.66 11.59
C GLU A 82 -13.23 4.87 10.77
N LYS A 83 -12.32 5.42 9.95
CA LYS A 83 -12.59 6.58 9.09
C LYS A 83 -13.55 6.26 7.94
N HIS A 84 -13.56 5.02 7.46
CA HIS A 84 -14.39 4.54 6.36
C HIS A 84 -15.32 3.40 6.80
N LYS A 85 -16.03 3.59 7.91
CA LYS A 85 -16.95 2.61 8.53
C LYS A 85 -18.14 2.21 7.65
N TYR A 86 -18.51 3.05 6.67
CA TYR A 86 -19.69 2.90 5.81
C TYR A 86 -19.30 2.99 4.34
#